data_AF-A0A1W9SF59-F1
#
_entry.id   AF-A0A1W9SF59-F1
#
_cell.length_a   1.000
_cell.length_b   1.000
_cell.length_c   1.000
_cell.angle_alpha   90.00
_cell.angle_beta   90.00
_cell.angle_gamma   90.00
#
_symmetry.space_group_name_H-M   'P 1'
#
loop_
_entity.id
_entity.type
_entity.pdbx_description
1 polymer ?
#
loop_
_entity_poly.entity_id
_entity_poly.type
_entity_poly.pdbx_seq_one_letter_code
_entity_poly.pdbx_strand_id
1 'polypeptide(L)'
;MKILDKYLLSNFFGTLIFSLVAFSAIFIIIDVIGFLDKFIDHNVPIPVVAKYYVFYLPYIIILTLPVATLLSSLFSVGQLARYNEITAMRASGLSNYRILTPLFIAGILISMLSMYTGERFVPFTNQQKKDVYESYVSRKKKKSKRKTKNIQLQIEQDKWL
;
A
#
# COMPACT_ATOMS: atom_id res chain seq x y z
N MET A 1 5.27 19.54 -22.22
CA MET A 1 5.26 19.80 -20.76
C MET A 1 6.20 20.95 -20.48
N LYS A 2 5.80 21.93 -19.66
CA LYS A 2 6.71 23.03 -19.29
C LYS A 2 7.81 22.45 -18.39
N ILE A 3 9.02 22.99 -18.47
CA ILE A 3 10.20 22.49 -17.73
C ILE A 3 9.91 22.43 -16.22
N LEU A 4 9.13 23.40 -15.74
CA LEU A 4 8.67 23.52 -14.35
C LEU A 4 7.80 22.33 -13.89
N ASP A 5 6.86 21.90 -14.72
CA ASP A 5 5.98 20.76 -14.41
C ASP A 5 6.78 19.47 -14.27
N LYS A 6 7.76 19.26 -15.17
CA LYS A 6 8.65 18.09 -15.14
C LYS A 6 9.52 18.08 -13.88
N TYR A 7 10.02 19.24 -13.47
CA TYR A 7 10.83 19.37 -12.25
C TYR A 7 10.00 19.07 -10.98
N LEU A 8 8.80 19.66 -10.87
CA LEU A 8 7.87 19.38 -9.78
C LEU A 8 7.51 17.89 -9.70
N LEU A 9 7.15 17.28 -10.82
CA LEU A 9 6.80 15.85 -10.88
C LEU A 9 8.01 14.97 -10.56
N SER A 10 9.21 15.31 -11.02
CA SER A 10 10.43 14.55 -10.72
C SER A 10 10.74 14.55 -9.23
N ASN A 11 10.65 15.70 -8.56
CA ASN A 11 10.87 15.82 -7.12
C ASN A 11 9.79 15.05 -6.33
N PHE A 12 8.55 15.12 -6.79
CA PHE A 12 7.43 14.40 -6.20
C PHE A 12 7.56 12.88 -6.35
N PHE A 13 7.79 12.36 -7.56
CA PHE A 13 7.95 10.92 -7.75
C PHE A 13 9.20 10.38 -7.06
N GLY A 14 10.31 11.14 -7.05
CA GLY A 14 11.51 10.79 -6.30
C GLY A 14 11.24 10.63 -4.81
N THR A 15 10.54 11.60 -4.21
CA THR A 15 10.20 11.54 -2.78
C THR A 15 9.15 10.46 -2.48
N LEU A 16 8.20 10.23 -3.39
CA LEU A 16 7.15 9.22 -3.23
C LEU A 16 7.73 7.80 -3.23
N ILE A 17 8.65 7.50 -4.14
CA ILE A 17 9.31 6.18 -4.19
C ILE A 17 10.15 5.98 -2.93
N PHE A 18 10.91 7.02 -2.53
CA PHE A 18 11.71 6.96 -1.31
C PHE A 18 10.86 6.71 -0.06
N SER A 19 9.77 7.47 0.10
CA SER A 19 8.87 7.32 1.25
C SER A 19 8.15 5.97 1.23
N LEU A 20 7.70 5.49 0.07
CA LEU A 20 7.10 4.15 -0.07
C LEU A 20 8.05 3.05 0.37
N VAL A 21 9.31 3.08 -0.07
CA VAL A 21 10.31 2.08 0.30
C VAL A 21 10.60 2.14 1.81
N ALA A 22 10.78 3.35 2.35
CA ALA A 22 11.04 3.53 3.77
C ALA A 22 9.89 3.01 4.65
N PHE A 23 8.65 3.42 4.35
CA PHE A 23 7.48 2.96 5.10
C PHE A 23 7.24 1.46 4.92
N SER A 24 7.44 0.92 3.72
CA SER A 24 7.30 -0.51 3.48
C SER A 24 8.32 -1.32 4.28
N ALA A 25 9.58 -0.88 4.33
CA ALA A 25 10.61 -1.54 5.11
C ALA A 25 10.29 -1.52 6.61
N ILE A 26 9.86 -0.37 7.15
CA ILE A 26 9.43 -0.26 8.55
C ILE A 26 8.29 -1.22 8.84
N PHE A 27 7.29 -1.29 7.96
CA PHE A 27 6.13 -2.16 8.13
C PHE A 27 6.51 -3.65 8.12
N ILE A 28 7.42 -4.04 7.22
CA ILE A 28 7.96 -5.41 7.17
C ILE A 28 8.69 -5.74 8.48
N ILE A 29 9.54 -4.84 8.98
CA ILE A 29 10.28 -5.07 10.22
C ILE A 29 9.32 -5.27 11.40
N ILE A 30 8.30 -4.42 11.53
CA ILE A 30 7.28 -4.53 12.58
C ILE A 30 6.56 -5.88 12.50
N ASP A 31 6.16 -6.29 11.30
CA ASP A 31 5.46 -7.56 11.08
C ASP A 31 6.36 -8.76 11.38
N VAL A 32 7.62 -8.75 10.92
CA VAL A 32 8.60 -9.81 11.19
C VAL A 32 8.79 -9.99 12.69
N ILE A 33 8.98 -8.91 13.44
CA ILE A 33 9.16 -8.97 14.89
C ILE A 33 7.90 -9.51 15.57
N GLY A 34 6.71 -9.07 15.14
CA GLY A 34 5.44 -9.51 15.72
C GLY A 34 5.08 -10.98 15.44
N PHE A 35 5.60 -11.56 14.36
CA PHE A 35 5.36 -12.96 13.98
C PHE A 35 6.57 -13.87 14.20
N LEU A 36 7.69 -13.34 14.71
CA LEU A 36 8.95 -14.06 14.86
C LEU A 36 8.78 -15.34 15.67
N ASP A 37 8.12 -15.26 16.83
CA ASP A 37 7.88 -16.39 17.71
C ASP A 37 7.09 -17.51 17.00
N LYS A 38 6.07 -17.14 16.22
CA LYS A 38 5.25 -18.11 15.47
C LYS A 38 6.03 -18.81 14.37
N PHE A 39 6.95 -18.12 13.70
CA PHE A 39 7.79 -18.72 12.66
C PHE A 39 8.80 -19.70 13.26
N ILE A 40 9.36 -19.36 14.42
CA ILE A 40 10.29 -20.21 15.18
C ILE A 40 9.56 -21.45 15.71
N ASP A 41 8.40 -21.28 16.34
CA ASP A 41 7.59 -22.38 16.91
C ASP A 41 7.18 -23.42 15.87
N HIS A 42 6.96 -22.99 14.62
CA HIS A 42 6.52 -23.85 13.52
C HIS A 42 7.68 -24.36 12.62
N ASN A 43 8.95 -24.08 12.97
CA ASN A 43 10.13 -24.45 12.18
C ASN A 43 9.98 -24.10 10.68
N VAL A 44 9.47 -22.90 10.38
CA VAL A 44 9.21 -22.50 8.99
C VAL A 44 10.54 -22.23 8.27
N PRO A 45 10.80 -22.84 7.10
CA PRO A 45 12.03 -22.58 6.35
C PRO A 45 12.13 -21.10 5.93
N ILE A 46 13.32 -20.50 6.08
CA ILE A 46 13.60 -19.10 5.69
C ILE A 46 13.13 -18.75 4.25
N PRO A 47 13.27 -19.63 3.22
CA PRO A 47 12.77 -19.33 1.88
C PRO A 47 11.25 -19.14 1.80
N VAL A 48 10.48 -19.82 2.67
CA VAL A 48 9.02 -19.71 2.75
C VAL A 48 8.63 -18.37 3.37
N VAL A 49 9.38 -17.91 4.38
CA VAL A 49 9.20 -16.59 5.00
C VAL A 49 9.46 -15.48 3.97
N ALA A 50 10.55 -15.58 3.19
CA ALA A 50 10.83 -14.60 2.13
C ALA A 50 9.70 -14.55 1.09
N LYS A 51 9.19 -15.73 0.66
CA LYS A 51 8.06 -15.82 -0.27
C LYS A 51 6.77 -15.23 0.31
N TYR A 52 6.50 -15.42 1.60
CA TYR A 52 5.38 -14.81 2.30
C TYR A 52 5.44 -13.27 2.22
N TYR A 53 6.60 -12.68 2.51
CA TYR A 53 6.77 -11.22 2.46
C TYR A 53 6.70 -10.65 1.03
N VAL A 54 7.14 -11.40 0.02
CA VAL A 54 6.95 -11.01 -1.39
C VAL A 54 5.47 -10.91 -1.76
N PHE A 55 4.63 -11.84 -1.30
CA PHE A 55 3.18 -11.76 -1.51
C PHE A 55 2.50 -10.72 -0.62
N TYR A 56 3.12 -10.34 0.50
CA TYR A 56 2.61 -9.33 1.41
C TYR A 56 2.96 -7.89 0.98
N LEU A 57 4.06 -7.71 0.25
CA LEU A 57 4.52 -6.41 -0.28
C LEU A 57 3.43 -5.59 -0.99
N PRO A 58 2.64 -6.13 -1.93
CA PRO A 58 1.59 -5.37 -2.62
C PRO A 58 0.54 -4.81 -1.66
N TYR A 59 0.21 -5.55 -0.61
CA TYR A 59 -0.73 -5.09 0.42
C TYR A 59 -0.13 -3.95 1.24
N ILE A 60 1.14 -4.08 1.66
CA ILE A 60 1.87 -3.02 2.39
C ILE A 60 1.96 -1.74 1.55
N ILE A 61 2.28 -1.87 0.26
CA ILE A 61 2.40 -0.72 -0.65
C ILE A 61 1.09 0.05 -0.69
N ILE A 62 -0.05 -0.63 -0.86
CA ILE A 62 -1.37 0.03 -0.93
C ILE A 62 -1.76 0.66 0.41
N LEU A 63 -1.41 0.01 1.53
CA LEU A 63 -1.64 0.56 2.86
C LEU A 63 -0.82 1.84 3.12
N THR A 64 0.45 1.86 2.67
CA THR A 64 1.39 2.96 2.91
C THR A 64 1.29 4.08 1.87
N LEU A 65 0.66 3.81 0.72
CA LEU A 65 0.53 4.74 -0.40
C LEU A 65 -0.08 6.11 -0.04
N PRO A 66 -1.18 6.21 0.76
CA PRO A 66 -1.75 7.51 1.12
C PRO A 66 -0.78 8.35 1.96
N VAL A 67 -0.10 7.72 2.91
CA VAL A 67 0.89 8.37 3.78
C VAL A 67 2.11 8.80 2.97
N ALA A 68 2.62 7.93 2.11
CA ALA A 68 3.74 8.22 1.22
C ALA A 68 3.44 9.37 0.25
N THR A 69 2.21 9.44 -0.27
CA THR A 69 1.72 10.51 -1.17
C THR A 69 1.65 11.84 -0.44
N LEU A 70 1.13 11.85 0.79
CA LEU A 70 1.09 13.04 1.64
C LEU A 70 2.50 13.55 1.95
N LEU A 71 3.40 12.65 2.33
CA LEU A 71 4.79 12.98 2.63
C LEU A 71 5.48 13.55 1.39
N SER A 72 5.30 12.93 0.24
CA SER A 72 5.90 13.40 -1.01
C SER A 72 5.41 14.79 -1.41
N SER A 73 4.10 15.05 -1.29
CA SER A 73 3.54 16.38 -1.55
C SER A 73 4.16 17.43 -0.62
N LEU A 74 4.22 17.12 0.68
CA LEU A 74 4.78 18.00 1.69
C LEU A 74 6.26 18.33 1.43
N PHE A 75 7.09 17.32 1.14
CA PHE A 75 8.51 17.51 0.87
C PHE A 75 8.77 18.21 -0.47
N SER A 76 7.97 17.92 -1.50
CA SER A 76 8.11 18.58 -2.80
C SER A 76 7.84 20.07 -2.69
N VAL A 77 6.73 20.45 -2.06
CA VAL A 77 6.40 21.87 -1.82
C VAL A 77 7.38 22.49 -0.82
N GLY A 78 7.78 21.74 0.21
CA GLY A 78 8.75 22.16 1.22
C GLY A 78 10.13 22.46 0.66
N GLN A 79 10.62 21.68 -0.31
CA GLN A 79 11.87 21.97 -1.03
C GLN A 79 11.79 23.29 -1.80
N LEU A 80 10.70 23.49 -2.54
CA LEU A 80 10.48 24.72 -3.31
C LEU A 80 10.39 25.94 -2.41
N ALA A 81 9.78 25.80 -1.23
CA ALA A 81 9.72 26.85 -0.22
C ALA A 81 11.10 27.13 0.39
N ARG A 82 11.87 26.09 0.74
CA ARG A 82 13.19 26.20 1.37
C ARG A 82 14.19 26.95 0.49
N TYR A 83 14.16 26.72 -0.82
CA TYR A 83 15.05 27.38 -1.78
C TYR A 83 14.49 28.69 -2.35
N ASN A 84 13.40 29.23 -1.77
CA ASN A 84 12.72 30.44 -2.26
C ASN A 84 12.25 30.36 -3.73
N GLU A 85 12.15 29.15 -4.31
CA GLU A 85 11.68 28.96 -5.68
C GLU A 85 10.21 29.37 -5.84
N ILE A 86 9.38 29.12 -4.81
CA ILE A 86 7.98 29.59 -4.78
C ILE A 86 7.93 31.12 -4.85
N THR A 87 8.79 31.81 -4.09
CA THR A 87 8.87 33.26 -4.09
C THR A 87 9.31 33.81 -5.44
N ALA A 88 10.32 33.19 -6.07
CA ALA A 88 10.79 33.56 -7.41
C ALA A 88 9.71 33.35 -8.49
N MET A 89 8.99 32.22 -8.44
CA MET A 89 7.86 31.95 -9.33
C MET A 89 6.76 33.02 -9.17
N ARG A 90 6.41 33.37 -7.93
CA ARG A 90 5.41 34.42 -7.64
C ARG A 90 5.85 35.80 -8.13
N ALA A 91 7.11 36.16 -7.92
CA ALA A 91 7.68 37.42 -8.45
C ALA A 91 7.62 37.49 -9.98
N SER A 92 7.67 36.34 -10.65
CA SER A 92 7.54 36.21 -12.12
C SER A 92 6.07 36.23 -12.60
N GLY A 93 5.10 36.50 -11.72
CA GLY A 93 3.68 36.56 -12.05
C GLY A 93 2.98 35.19 -12.15
N LEU A 94 3.61 34.10 -11.70
CA LEU A 94 2.95 32.79 -11.65
C LEU A 94 2.00 32.71 -10.45
N SER A 95 0.76 32.28 -10.72
CA SER A 95 -0.23 32.00 -9.67
C SER A 95 0.11 30.72 -8.89
N ASN A 96 -0.13 30.72 -7.57
CA ASN A 96 0.05 29.53 -6.70
C ASN A 96 -0.73 28.31 -7.21
N TYR A 97 -1.93 28.51 -7.77
CA TYR A 97 -2.76 27.42 -8.28
C TYR A 97 -2.04 26.63 -9.38
N ARG A 98 -1.21 27.29 -10.20
CA ARG A 98 -0.47 26.65 -11.28
C ARG A 98 0.67 25.77 -10.78
N ILE A 99 1.27 26.11 -9.64
CA ILE A 99 2.29 25.30 -8.97
C ILE A 99 1.65 24.02 -8.39
N LEU A 100 0.45 24.14 -7.84
CA LEU A 100 -0.28 23.02 -7.22
C LEU A 100 -0.97 22.10 -8.23
N THR A 101 -1.35 22.60 -9.41
CA THR A 101 -2.04 21.83 -10.46
C THR A 101 -1.34 20.50 -10.81
N PRO A 102 -0.02 20.45 -11.12
CA PRO A 102 0.65 19.19 -11.45
C PRO A 102 0.67 18.19 -10.28
N LEU A 103 0.79 18.68 -9.03
CA LEU A 103 0.72 17.84 -7.82
C LEU A 103 -0.69 17.25 -7.65
N PHE A 104 -1.74 18.04 -7.90
CA PHE A 104 -3.12 17.58 -7.85
C PHE A 104 -3.42 16.51 -8.90
N ILE A 105 -2.98 16.72 -10.14
CA ILE A 105 -3.14 15.73 -11.23
C ILE A 105 -2.41 14.44 -10.87
N ALA A 106 -1.18 14.53 -10.35
CA ALA A 106 -0.44 13.36 -9.88
C ALA A 106 -1.19 12.62 -8.76
N GLY A 107 -1.75 13.34 -7.78
CA GLY A 107 -2.56 12.76 -6.70
C GLY A 107 -3.79 12.01 -7.22
N ILE A 108 -4.51 12.57 -8.19
CA ILE A 108 -5.67 11.90 -8.82
C ILE A 108 -5.23 10.62 -9.53
N LEU A 109 -4.15 10.68 -10.31
CA LEU A 109 -3.61 9.50 -11.02
C LEU A 109 -3.21 8.39 -10.04
N ILE A 110 -2.56 8.75 -8.93
CA ILE A 110 -2.15 7.83 -7.87
C ILE A 110 -3.37 7.22 -7.18
N SER A 111 -4.40 8.02 -6.92
CA SER A 111 -5.66 7.55 -6.34
C SER A 111 -6.35 6.53 -7.25
N MET A 112 -6.46 6.81 -8.55
CA MET A 112 -7.02 5.87 -9.53
C MET A 112 -6.20 4.58 -9.61
N LEU A 113 -4.87 4.69 -9.63
CA LEU A 113 -3.97 3.53 -9.64
C LEU A 113 -4.10 2.70 -8.35
N SER A 114 -4.21 3.36 -7.19
CA SER A 114 -4.43 2.72 -5.90
C SER A 114 -5.74 1.97 -5.86
N MET A 115 -6.82 2.56 -6.37
CA MET A 115 -8.13 1.91 -6.44
C MET A 115 -8.09 0.67 -7.35
N TYR A 116 -7.49 0.79 -8.53
CA TYR A 116 -7.37 -0.32 -9.48
C TYR A 116 -6.52 -1.48 -8.92
N THR A 117 -5.39 -1.16 -8.28
CA THR A 117 -4.51 -2.16 -7.67
C THR A 117 -5.13 -2.79 -6.41
N GLY A 118 -5.83 -1.99 -5.60
CA GLY A 118 -6.59 -2.45 -4.43
C GLY A 118 -7.70 -3.42 -4.79
N GLU A 119 -8.44 -3.16 -5.86
CA GLU A 119 -9.58 -3.98 -6.25
C GLU A 119 -9.18 -5.29 -6.94
N ARG A 120 -8.10 -5.29 -7.73
CA ARG A 120 -7.75 -6.45 -8.57
C ARG A 120 -6.51 -7.22 -8.13
N PHE A 121 -5.48 -6.52 -7.64
CA PHE A 121 -4.20 -7.16 -7.30
C PHE A 121 -4.16 -7.64 -5.85
N VAL A 122 -4.66 -6.85 -4.90
CA VAL A 122 -4.68 -7.23 -3.47
C VAL A 122 -5.47 -8.50 -3.17
N PRO A 123 -6.71 -8.70 -3.66
CA PRO A 123 -7.44 -9.93 -3.32
C PRO A 123 -6.75 -11.17 -3.86
N PHE A 124 -6.09 -11.08 -5.02
CA PHE A 124 -5.34 -12.18 -5.62
C PHE A 124 -4.08 -12.54 -4.81
N THR A 125 -3.31 -11.54 -4.38
CA THR A 125 -2.09 -11.78 -3.59
C THR A 125 -2.41 -12.19 -2.16
N ASN A 126 -3.50 -11.67 -1.60
CA ASN A 126 -3.92 -12.03 -0.24
C ASN A 126 -4.51 -13.46 -0.18
N GLN A 127 -5.13 -13.95 -1.26
CA GLN A 127 -5.50 -15.37 -1.39
C GLN A 127 -4.26 -16.27 -1.40
N GLN A 128 -3.23 -15.93 -2.19
CA GLN A 128 -1.98 -16.69 -2.20
C GLN A 128 -1.23 -16.63 -0.86
N LYS A 129 -1.24 -15.46 -0.19
CA LYS A 129 -0.69 -15.32 1.16
C LYS A 129 -1.40 -16.25 2.14
N LYS A 130 -2.74 -16.33 2.06
CA LYS A 130 -3.55 -17.21 2.90
C LYS A 130 -3.26 -18.69 2.62
N ASP A 131 -3.11 -19.08 1.36
CA ASP A 131 -2.78 -20.45 0.99
C ASP A 131 -1.38 -20.86 1.49
N VAL A 132 -0.39 -19.95 1.42
CA VAL A 132 0.95 -20.18 2.00
C VAL A 132 0.89 -20.26 3.53
N TYR A 133 0.12 -19.38 4.19
CA TYR A 133 -0.03 -19.44 5.64
C TYR A 133 -0.73 -20.72 6.11
N GLU A 134 -1.81 -21.14 5.43
CA GLU A 134 -2.54 -22.36 5.75
C GLU A 134 -1.73 -23.64 5.49
N SER A 135 -0.84 -23.64 4.49
CA SER A 135 -0.03 -24.82 4.17
C SER A 135 1.15 -25.06 5.10
N TYR A 136 1.70 -24.01 5.72
CA TYR A 136 2.92 -24.12 6.54
C TYR A 136 2.71 -23.85 8.04
N VAL A 137 1.71 -23.03 8.43
CA VAL A 137 1.46 -22.68 9.84
C VAL A 137 0.27 -23.47 10.41
N SER A 138 -0.74 -23.81 9.60
CA SER A 138 -1.87 -24.62 10.06
C SER A 138 -1.77 -26.07 9.61
N ARG A 139 -1.15 -26.92 10.43
CA ARG A 139 -1.40 -28.39 10.38
C ARG A 139 -2.85 -28.76 10.77
N LYS A 140 -3.78 -27.80 10.93
CA LYS A 140 -5.20 -28.08 11.21
C LYS A 140 -6.07 -27.92 9.95
N LYS A 141 -6.33 -29.08 9.36
CA LYS A 141 -7.56 -29.52 8.67
C LYS A 141 -7.89 -28.90 7.31
N LYS A 142 -7.31 -29.52 6.27
CA LYS A 142 -7.93 -29.78 4.95
C LYS A 142 -9.25 -30.60 5.01
N LYS A 143 -10.01 -30.56 6.11
CA LYS A 143 -11.30 -31.24 6.33
C LYS A 143 -12.38 -30.25 6.80
N SER A 144 -12.65 -29.18 6.06
CA SER A 144 -14.00 -28.57 6.02
C SER A 144 -14.15 -27.52 4.91
N LYS A 145 -13.84 -27.90 3.67
CA LYS A 145 -14.63 -27.44 2.52
C LYS A 145 -15.76 -28.46 2.29
N ARG A 146 -16.51 -28.82 3.34
CA ARG A 146 -17.89 -29.27 3.12
C ARG A 146 -18.67 -28.01 2.81
N LYS A 147 -19.36 -28.01 1.67
CA LYS A 147 -20.31 -26.99 1.23
C LYS A 147 -21.21 -26.54 2.39
N THR A 148 -20.83 -25.48 3.10
CA THR A 148 -21.75 -24.76 3.98
C THR A 148 -22.39 -23.63 3.18
N LYS A 149 -23.00 -23.98 2.03
CA LYS A 149 -23.69 -22.99 1.20
C LYS A 149 -25.07 -22.62 1.78
N ASN A 150 -25.59 -23.40 2.75
CA ASN A 150 -27.01 -23.31 3.13
C ASN A 150 -27.31 -23.23 4.64
N ILE A 151 -26.33 -23.25 5.57
CA ILE A 151 -26.68 -23.30 7.00
C ILE A 151 -27.19 -21.94 7.54
N GLN A 152 -26.74 -20.82 6.97
CA GLN A 152 -27.23 -19.50 7.41
C GLN A 152 -28.66 -19.19 6.96
N LEU A 153 -29.18 -19.85 5.91
CA LEU A 153 -30.56 -19.63 5.44
C LEU A 153 -31.60 -20.40 6.27
N GLN A 154 -31.18 -21.41 7.03
CA GLN A 154 -32.10 -22.28 7.75
C GLN A 154 -32.39 -21.81 9.18
N ILE A 155 -31.52 -20.98 9.77
CA ILE A 155 -31.68 -20.48 11.15
C ILE A 155 -32.68 -19.31 11.23
N GLU A 156 -32.99 -18.64 10.11
CA GLU A 156 -33.95 -17.52 10.08
C GLU A 156 -35.40 -17.97 9.81
N GLN A 157 -35.61 -19.15 9.21
CA GLN A 157 -36.96 -19.67 8.93
C GLN A 157 -37.68 -20.25 10.16
N ASP A 158 -36.93 -20.63 11.21
CA ASP A 158 -37.47 -21.32 12.40
C ASP A 158 -37.78 -20.37 13.58
N LYS A 159 -37.83 -19.05 13.33
CA LYS A 159 -38.07 -18.02 14.37
C LYS A 159 -39.52 -17.54 14.46
N TRP A 160 -40.46 -18.15 13.72
CA TRP A 160 -41.84 -17.64 13.60
C TRP A 160 -42.92 -18.70 13.87
N LEU A 161 -42.61 -19.80 14.56
CA LEU A 161 -43.58 -20.80 15.03
C LEU A 161 -43.53 -20.95 16.55
#